data_AF-A0A090QY75-F1
#
_entry.id   AF-A0A090QY75-F1
#
_cell.length_a   1.000
_cell.length_b   1.000
_cell.length_c   1.000
_cell.angle_alpha   90.00
_cell.angle_beta   90.00
_cell.angle_gamma   90.00
#
_symmetry.space_group_name_H-M   'P 1'
#
loop_
_entity.id
_entity.type
_entity.pdbx_description
1 polymer ?
#
loop_
_entity_poly.entity_id
_entity_poly.type
_entity_poly.pdbx_seq_one_letter_code
_entity_poly.pdbx_strand_id
1 'polypeptide(L)'
;MFKSTNTTKAKTNLMVFIKPTIIRDGVTADGITQRKYNYIRAEQLYRQDQGLRLMPNTATPLLPKYGDDIALPAEVRAFVAQLEGDQ
;
A
#
# COMPACT_ATOMS: atom_id res chain seq x y z
N MET A 1 -47.02 -13.82 -41.45
CA MET A 1 -46.49 -14.27 -40.15
C MET A 1 -45.15 -13.57 -39.91
N PHE A 2 -45.02 -12.81 -38.82
CA PHE A 2 -43.81 -12.05 -38.46
C PHE A 2 -43.00 -12.86 -37.44
N LYS A 3 -41.79 -13.31 -37.78
CA LYS A 3 -40.91 -14.01 -36.82
C LYS A 3 -39.94 -13.03 -36.19
N SER A 4 -39.94 -12.98 -34.86
CA SER A 4 -38.86 -12.39 -34.07
C SER A 4 -37.95 -13.51 -33.58
N THR A 5 -36.67 -13.42 -33.88
CA THR A 5 -35.65 -14.34 -33.38
C THR A 5 -34.64 -13.52 -32.60
N ASN A 6 -34.51 -13.81 -31.30
CA ASN A 6 -33.46 -13.24 -30.46
C ASN A 6 -32.46 -14.35 -30.15
N THR A 7 -31.18 -14.12 -30.42
CA THR A 7 -30.10 -15.07 -30.15
C THR A 7 -29.04 -14.36 -29.32
N THR A 8 -28.90 -14.77 -28.07
CA THR A 8 -27.87 -14.26 -27.16
C THR A 8 -26.76 -15.29 -27.05
N LYS A 9 -25.53 -14.91 -27.39
CA LYS A 9 -24.34 -15.73 -27.14
C LYS A 9 -23.46 -15.01 -26.11
N ALA A 10 -23.28 -15.63 -24.95
CA ALA A 10 -22.36 -15.15 -23.91
C ALA A 10 -21.20 -16.13 -23.75
N LYS A 11 -19.97 -15.61 -23.68
CA LYS A 11 -18.76 -16.40 -23.39
C LYS A 11 -18.09 -15.82 -22.14
N THR A 12 -18.01 -16.63 -21.09
CA THR A 12 -17.31 -16.31 -19.85
C THR A 12 -16.05 -17.15 -19.75
N ASN A 13 -14.89 -16.53 -19.53
CA ASN A 13 -13.63 -17.22 -19.26
C ASN A 13 -13.16 -16.86 -17.86
N LEU A 14 -13.03 -17.85 -16.99
CA LEU A 14 -12.50 -17.71 -15.63
C LEU A 14 -11.31 -18.66 -15.49
N MET A 15 -10.13 -18.11 -15.20
CA MET A 15 -8.93 -18.88 -14.90
C MET A 15 -8.39 -18.44 -13.54
N VAL A 16 -8.09 -19.40 -12.68
CA VAL A 16 -7.50 -19.17 -11.36
C VAL A 16 -6.08 -19.72 -11.38
N PHE A 17 -5.10 -18.84 -11.20
CA PHE A 17 -3.68 -19.20 -11.20
C PHE A 17 -3.10 -19.07 -9.81
N ILE A 18 -2.12 -19.93 -9.49
CA ILE A 18 -1.34 -19.88 -8.26
C ILE A 18 0.15 -19.96 -8.57
N LYS A 19 0.96 -19.14 -7.88
CA LYS A 19 2.42 -19.13 -8.00
C LYS A 19 3.05 -19.33 -6.60
N PRO A 20 3.32 -20.58 -6.18
CA PRO A 20 3.98 -20.82 -4.90
C PRO A 20 5.44 -20.35 -4.95
N THR A 21 5.94 -19.82 -3.84
CA THR A 21 7.35 -19.45 -3.66
C THR A 21 7.82 -20.02 -2.33
N ILE A 22 8.80 -20.94 -2.36
CA ILE A 22 9.34 -21.57 -1.15
C ILE A 22 10.41 -20.64 -0.58
N ILE A 23 10.22 -20.18 0.65
CA ILE A 23 11.18 -19.35 1.39
C ILE A 23 11.96 -20.29 2.30
N ARG A 24 13.29 -20.39 2.09
CA ARG A 24 14.14 -21.35 2.82
C ARG A 24 15.05 -20.68 3.85
N ASP A 25 15.46 -19.46 3.57
CA ASP A 25 16.47 -18.70 4.30
C ASP A 25 15.97 -17.27 4.63
N GLY A 26 16.55 -16.67 5.67
CA GLY A 26 16.19 -15.34 6.13
C GLY A 26 16.46 -14.24 5.10
N VAL A 27 17.51 -14.39 4.27
CA VAL A 27 17.86 -13.40 3.24
C VAL A 27 16.83 -13.39 2.10
N THR A 28 16.37 -14.55 1.65
CA THR A 28 15.27 -14.64 0.68
C THR A 28 13.95 -14.10 1.26
N ALA A 29 13.68 -14.38 2.54
CA ALA A 29 12.50 -13.85 3.23
C ALA A 29 12.51 -12.31 3.27
N ASP A 30 13.66 -11.75 3.66
CA ASP A 30 13.89 -10.30 3.74
C ASP A 30 13.76 -9.65 2.35
N GLY A 31 14.41 -10.20 1.33
CA GLY A 31 14.34 -9.66 -0.04
C GLY A 31 12.94 -9.72 -0.66
N ILE A 32 12.14 -10.76 -0.38
CA ILE A 32 10.74 -10.82 -0.84
C ILE A 32 9.89 -9.78 -0.11
N THR A 33 10.05 -9.68 1.21
CA THR A 33 9.27 -8.77 2.05
C THR A 33 9.60 -7.31 1.75
N GLN A 34 10.89 -6.98 1.67
CA GLN A 34 11.40 -5.64 1.36
C GLN A 34 10.86 -5.14 0.02
N ARG A 35 10.85 -5.97 -1.03
CA ARG A 35 10.30 -5.57 -2.34
C ARG A 35 8.81 -5.22 -2.27
N LYS A 36 8.01 -6.06 -1.61
CA LYS A 36 6.56 -5.81 -1.46
C LYS A 36 6.29 -4.59 -0.59
N TYR A 37 7.06 -4.43 0.48
CA TYR A 37 6.97 -3.28 1.37
C TYR A 37 7.29 -1.97 0.64
N ASN A 38 8.41 -1.93 -0.07
CA ASN A 38 8.85 -0.75 -0.82
C ASN A 38 7.86 -0.38 -1.93
N TYR A 39 7.23 -1.37 -2.58
CA TYR A 39 6.17 -1.13 -3.56
C TYR A 39 4.99 -0.39 -2.94
N ILE A 40 4.46 -0.86 -1.80
CA ILE A 40 3.33 -0.21 -1.12
C ILE A 40 3.73 1.19 -0.64
N ARG A 41 4.94 1.35 -0.10
CA ARG A 41 5.44 2.64 0.36
C ARG A 41 5.57 3.66 -0.78
N ALA A 42 6.06 3.25 -1.94
CA ALA A 42 6.16 4.11 -3.11
C ALA A 42 4.77 4.59 -3.58
N GLU A 43 3.78 3.69 -3.60
CA GLU A 43 2.39 4.04 -3.89
C GLU A 43 1.81 5.03 -2.88
N GLN A 44 2.14 4.90 -1.60
CA GLN A 44 1.71 5.83 -0.56
C GLN A 44 2.34 7.22 -0.71
N LEU A 45 3.64 7.28 -1.04
CA LEU A 45 4.32 8.54 -1.34
C LEU A 45 3.70 9.24 -2.55
N TYR A 46 3.39 8.47 -3.61
CA TYR A 46 2.71 9.01 -4.78
C TYR A 46 1.31 9.55 -4.45
N ARG A 47 0.53 8.82 -3.64
CA ARG A 47 -0.80 9.27 -3.19
C ARG A 47 -0.74 10.49 -2.28
N GLN A 48 0.30 10.58 -1.45
CA GLN A 48 0.51 11.74 -0.59
C GLN A 48 0.83 13.00 -1.41
N ASP A 49 1.65 12.87 -2.45
CA ASP A 49 1.96 13.96 -3.38
C ASP A 49 0.70 14.49 -4.09
N GLN A 50 -0.23 13.60 -4.42
CA GLN A 50 -1.55 13.99 -4.96
C GLN A 50 -2.48 14.62 -3.93
N GLY A 51 -2.26 14.38 -2.63
CA GLY A 51 -3.06 14.90 -1.53
C GLY A 51 -4.50 14.38 -1.47
N LEU A 52 -5.19 14.70 -0.37
CA LEU A 52 -6.63 14.43 -0.24
C LEU A 52 -7.42 15.61 -0.81
N ARG A 53 -8.28 15.34 -1.81
CA ARG A 53 -9.06 16.38 -2.52
C ARG A 53 -9.86 17.33 -1.61
N LEU A 54 -10.37 16.83 -0.48
CA LEU A 54 -11.20 17.58 0.47
C LEU A 54 -10.45 17.95 1.76
N MET A 55 -9.20 17.53 1.90
CA MET A 55 -8.36 17.72 3.09
C MET A 55 -6.88 17.90 2.68
N PRO A 56 -6.54 18.98 1.95
CA PRO A 56 -5.22 19.13 1.32
C PRO A 56 -4.06 19.22 2.32
N ASN A 57 -4.33 19.62 3.56
CA ASN A 57 -3.32 19.78 4.62
C ASN A 57 -3.26 18.61 5.60
N THR A 58 -4.02 17.53 5.37
CA THR A 58 -4.05 16.38 6.28
C THR A 58 -2.97 15.39 5.89
N ALA A 59 -2.07 15.08 6.83
CA ALA A 59 -1.03 14.08 6.64
C ALA A 59 -1.65 12.68 6.54
N THR A 60 -1.56 12.05 5.37
CA THR A 60 -1.95 10.65 5.18
C THR A 60 -0.92 9.72 5.82
N PRO A 61 -1.35 8.61 6.45
CA PRO A 61 -0.42 7.67 7.05
C PRO A 61 0.47 7.02 5.97
N LEU A 62 1.77 7.06 6.20
CA LEU A 62 2.80 6.41 5.39
C LEU A 62 3.43 5.29 6.18
N LEU A 63 3.78 4.21 5.48
CA LEU A 63 4.68 3.21 6.03
C LEU A 63 6.05 3.86 6.30
N PRO A 64 6.69 3.55 7.46
CA PRO A 64 8.05 3.97 7.73
C PRO A 64 9.01 3.39 6.69
N LYS A 65 10.30 3.71 6.78
CA LYS A 65 11.27 3.03 5.91
C LYS A 65 11.38 1.59 6.36
N TYR A 66 11.62 0.69 5.41
CA TYR A 66 11.85 -0.70 5.73
C TYR A 66 13.02 -0.82 6.70
N GLY A 67 12.80 -1.50 7.84
CA GLY A 67 13.78 -1.63 8.91
C GLY A 67 13.78 -0.51 9.95
N ASP A 68 12.98 0.55 9.76
CA ASP A 68 12.77 1.58 10.78
C ASP A 68 11.53 1.24 11.61
N ASP A 69 11.59 1.45 12.92
CA ASP A 69 10.46 1.30 13.82
C ASP A 69 9.35 2.32 13.52
N ILE A 70 8.14 2.06 14.05
CA ILE A 70 6.98 2.96 13.88
C ILE A 70 7.35 4.34 14.42
N ALA A 71 7.65 5.26 13.50
CA ALA A 71 7.96 6.62 13.85
C ALA A 71 6.72 7.27 14.47
N LEU A 72 6.90 7.87 15.65
CA LEU A 72 5.92 8.78 16.24
C LEU A 72 5.54 9.84 15.20
N PRO A 73 4.26 10.23 15.10
CA PRO A 73 3.82 11.32 14.24
C PRO A 73 4.67 12.58 14.45
N ALA A 74 4.90 13.36 13.40
CA ALA A 74 5.77 14.54 13.46
C ALA A 74 5.39 15.50 14.59
N GLU A 75 4.08 15.68 14.83
CA GLU A 75 3.52 16.49 15.91
C GLU A 75 3.91 15.98 17.30
N VAL A 76 3.76 14.67 17.54
CA VAL A 76 4.09 14.05 18.84
C VAL A 76 5.59 14.09 19.09
N ARG A 77 6.42 13.90 18.06
CA ARG A 77 7.89 14.04 18.19
C ARG A 77 8.31 15.46 18.56
N ALA A 78 7.70 16.47 17.94
CA ALA A 78 7.98 17.87 18.26
C ALA A 78 7.60 18.19 19.72
N PHE A 79 6.45 17.68 20.18
CA PHE A 79 6.01 17.84 21.56
C PHE A 79 6.94 17.16 22.57
N VAL A 80 7.34 15.90 22.33
CA VAL A 80 8.28 15.19 23.21
C VAL A 80 9.64 15.89 23.25
N ALA A 81 10.17 16.30 22.10
CA ALA A 81 11.43 17.04 22.04
C ALA A 81 11.38 18.38 22.78
N GLN A 82 10.24 19.07 22.79
CA GLN A 82 10.05 20.29 23.55
C GLN A 82 10.04 20.04 25.07
N LEU A 83 9.41 18.95 25.53
CA LEU A 83 9.41 18.55 26.93
C LEU A 83 10.80 18.12 27.43
N GLU A 84 11.59 17.49 26.57
CA GLU A 84 12.97 17.08 26.90
C GLU A 84 13.97 18.25 26.89
N GLY A 85 13.69 19.33 26.12
CA GLY A 85 14.53 20.52 26.05
C GLY A 85 14.31 21.55 27.17
N ASP A 86 13.29 21.36 28.02
CA ASP A 86 12.94 22.25 29.15
C ASP A 86 13.50 21.73 30.50
N GLN A 87 14.49 20.83 30.47
CA GLN A 87 15.26 20.35 31.63
C GLN A 87 16.73 20.82 31.60
#